data_AF-A0A530AM16-F1
#
_entry.id   AF-A0A530AM16-F1
#
_cell.length_a   1.000
_cell.length_b   1.000
_cell.length_c   1.000
_cell.angle_alpha   90.00
_cell.angle_beta   90.00
_cell.angle_gamma   90.00
#
_symmetry.space_group_name_H-M   'P 1'
#
loop_
_entity.id
_entity.type
_entity.pdbx_description
1 polymer ?
#
loop_
_entity_poly.entity_id
_entity_poly.type
_entity_poly.pdbx_seq_one_letter_code
_entity_poly.pdbx_strand_id
1 'polypeptide(L)'
;MNSTNILRSFLISAAIAAVPLSAANAGDAISEEEAHAIGVDAYLYFYPLITMDITRKQLTNLEGSPGSIGGPPNRFANISAFPPADMKVVVRPNFDTLY
;
A
#
# COMPACT_ATOMS: atom_id res chain seq x y z
N MET A 1 0.46 15.11 -50.35
CA MET A 1 0.48 13.95 -49.43
C MET A 1 -0.08 12.76 -50.22
N ASN A 2 0.76 11.78 -50.59
CA ASN A 2 0.42 10.82 -51.64
C ASN A 2 -0.53 9.72 -51.14
N SER A 3 -1.57 9.42 -51.92
CA SER A 3 -2.68 8.49 -51.62
C SER A 3 -2.21 7.08 -51.21
N THR A 4 -1.00 6.69 -51.62
CA THR A 4 -0.34 5.43 -51.25
C THR A 4 -0.01 5.31 -49.76
N ASN A 5 0.17 6.42 -49.03
CA ASN A 5 0.43 6.37 -47.59
C ASN A 5 -0.85 6.16 -46.77
N ILE A 6 -2.00 6.62 -47.27
CA ILE A 6 -3.30 6.49 -46.59
C ILE A 6 -3.76 5.02 -46.60
N LEU A 7 -3.56 4.32 -47.72
CA LEU A 7 -3.96 2.91 -47.86
C LEU A 7 -3.12 1.97 -46.97
N ARG A 8 -1.85 2.29 -46.72
CA ARG A 8 -0.97 1.54 -45.80
C ARG A 8 -1.33 1.77 -44.33
N SER A 9 -1.80 2.96 -43.97
CA SER A 9 -2.28 3.27 -42.62
C SER A 9 -3.57 2.51 -42.24
N PHE A 10 -4.45 2.25 -43.21
CA PHE A 10 -5.67 1.46 -42.96
C PHE A 10 -5.39 -0.04 -42.73
N LEU A 11 -4.39 -0.62 -43.41
CA LEU A 11 -4.05 -2.04 -43.26
C LEU A 11 -3.40 -2.36 -41.90
N ILE A 12 -2.69 -1.41 -41.29
CA ILE A 12 -2.11 -1.58 -39.94
C ILE A 12 -3.20 -1.43 -38.86
N SER A 13 -4.25 -0.62 -39.10
CA SER A 13 -5.34 -0.45 -38.14
C SER A 13 -6.29 -1.66 -38.10
N ALA A 14 -6.45 -2.39 -39.21
CA ALA A 14 -7.26 -3.61 -39.26
C ALA A 14 -6.63 -4.83 -38.56
N ALA A 15 -5.29 -4.85 -38.40
CA ALA A 15 -4.59 -5.98 -37.78
C ALA A 15 -4.63 -5.98 -36.24
N ILE A 16 -5.00 -4.85 -35.60
CA ILE A 16 -5.14 -4.75 -34.13
C ILE A 16 -6.53 -5.23 -33.65
N ALA A 17 -7.52 -5.33 -34.54
CA ALA A 17 -8.90 -5.66 -34.17
C ALA A 17 -9.18 -7.18 -34.03
N ALA A 18 -8.20 -8.05 -34.30
CA ALA A 18 -8.39 -9.50 -34.32
C ALA A 18 -7.62 -10.26 -33.24
N VAL A 19 -7.28 -9.61 -32.11
CA VAL A 19 -6.90 -10.37 -30.92
C VAL A 19 -8.20 -10.98 -30.39
N PRO A 20 -8.35 -12.33 -30.37
CA PRO A 20 -9.49 -12.93 -29.72
C PRO A 20 -9.40 -12.53 -28.26
N LEU A 21 -10.38 -11.74 -27.80
CA LEU A 21 -10.61 -11.53 -26.39
C LEU A 21 -11.09 -12.88 -25.88
N SER A 22 -10.15 -13.74 -25.43
CA SER A 22 -10.51 -14.97 -24.76
C SER A 22 -11.49 -14.60 -23.66
N ALA A 23 -12.71 -15.12 -23.75
CA ALA A 23 -13.65 -15.03 -22.65
C ALA A 23 -12.91 -15.56 -21.43
N ALA A 24 -12.75 -14.72 -20.40
CA ALA A 24 -12.23 -15.19 -19.14
C ALA A 24 -13.09 -16.38 -18.73
N ASN A 25 -12.48 -17.55 -18.52
CA ASN A 25 -13.18 -18.68 -17.93
C ASN A 25 -13.80 -18.14 -16.64
N ALA A 26 -15.13 -18.08 -16.60
CA ALA A 26 -15.83 -17.91 -15.35
C ALA A 26 -15.50 -19.17 -14.56
N GLY A 27 -14.53 -19.06 -13.65
CA GLY A 27 -14.23 -20.13 -12.70
C GLY A 27 -15.50 -20.50 -11.93
N ASP A 28 -15.49 -21.68 -11.33
CA ASP A 28 -16.60 -22.11 -10.49
C ASP A 28 -16.92 -21.03 -9.43
N ALA A 29 -18.20 -20.92 -9.10
CA ALA A 29 -18.64 -19.96 -8.09
C ALA A 29 -17.95 -20.31 -6.75
N ILE A 30 -17.25 -19.32 -6.17
CA ILE A 30 -16.56 -19.47 -4.89
C ILE A 30 -17.60 -19.78 -3.80
N SER A 31 -17.35 -20.83 -3.02
CA SER A 31 -18.20 -21.17 -1.87
C SER A 31 -18.02 -20.17 -0.72
N GLU A 32 -18.99 -20.10 0.21
CA GLU A 32 -18.87 -19.22 1.39
C GLU A 32 -17.63 -19.56 2.23
N GLU A 33 -17.36 -20.85 2.44
CA GLU A 33 -16.20 -21.35 3.19
C GLU A 33 -14.88 -20.92 2.52
N GLU A 34 -14.80 -21.05 1.19
CA GLU A 34 -13.62 -20.67 0.42
C GLU A 34 -13.42 -19.15 0.42
N ALA A 35 -14.50 -18.38 0.30
CA ALA A 35 -14.45 -16.92 0.40
C ALA A 35 -13.95 -16.47 1.79
N HIS A 36 -14.38 -17.13 2.85
CA HIS A 36 -13.90 -16.88 4.21
C HIS A 36 -12.40 -17.20 4.34
N ALA A 37 -11.96 -18.37 3.85
CA ALA A 37 -10.56 -18.76 3.88
C ALA A 37 -9.66 -17.77 3.14
N ILE A 38 -10.07 -17.34 1.93
CA ILE A 38 -9.37 -16.30 1.15
C ILE A 38 -9.31 -14.98 1.96
N GLY A 39 -10.39 -14.61 2.65
CA GLY A 39 -10.43 -13.41 3.48
C GLY A 39 -9.43 -13.45 4.64
N VAL A 40 -9.30 -14.60 5.31
CA VAL A 40 -8.32 -14.81 6.38
C VAL A 40 -6.88 -14.73 5.84
N ASP A 41 -6.60 -15.42 4.74
CA ASP A 41 -5.28 -15.41 4.11
C ASP A 41 -4.88 -14.00 3.67
N ALA A 42 -5.82 -13.27 3.05
CA ALA A 42 -5.62 -11.88 2.68
C ALA A 42 -5.34 -11.01 3.92
N TYR A 43 -6.11 -11.15 5.00
CA TYR A 43 -5.89 -10.40 6.24
C TYR A 43 -4.49 -10.65 6.80
N LEU A 44 -4.06 -11.91 6.90
CA LEU A 44 -2.74 -12.28 7.41
C LEU A 44 -1.61 -11.73 6.52
N TYR A 45 -1.75 -11.85 5.20
CA TYR A 45 -0.80 -11.34 4.23
C TYR A 45 -0.65 -9.81 4.33
N PHE A 46 -1.77 -9.09 4.45
CA PHE A 46 -1.79 -7.63 4.50
C PHE A 46 -1.61 -7.04 5.91
N TYR A 47 -1.61 -7.85 6.96
CA TYR A 47 -1.49 -7.40 8.35
C TYR A 47 -0.29 -6.45 8.58
N PRO A 48 0.94 -6.74 8.07
CA PRO A 48 2.06 -5.82 8.22
C PRO A 48 1.84 -4.47 7.52
N LEU A 49 1.22 -4.46 6.34
CA LEU A 49 0.96 -3.21 5.61
C LEU A 49 -0.10 -2.35 6.32
N ILE A 50 -1.16 -2.98 6.83
CA ILE A 50 -2.21 -2.30 7.59
C ILE A 50 -1.64 -1.71 8.89
N THR A 51 -0.87 -2.50 9.65
CA THR A 51 -0.27 -2.03 10.92
C THR A 51 0.75 -0.91 10.70
N MET A 52 1.55 -0.97 9.62
CA MET A 52 2.45 0.12 9.25
C MET A 52 1.69 1.40 8.85
N ASP A 53 0.58 1.29 8.10
CA ASP A 53 -0.22 2.47 7.73
C ASP A 53 -0.88 3.12 8.96
N ILE A 54 -1.41 2.31 9.88
CA ILE A 54 -1.97 2.81 11.14
C ILE A 54 -0.88 3.52 11.97
N THR A 55 0.27 2.88 12.15
CA THR A 55 1.41 3.46 12.89
C THR A 55 1.86 4.78 12.27
N ARG A 56 2.00 4.83 10.94
CA ARG A 56 2.33 6.06 10.20
C ARG A 56 1.30 7.16 10.47
N LYS A 57 0.00 6.87 10.32
CA LYS A 57 -1.06 7.86 10.57
C LYS A 57 -1.04 8.39 11.99
N GLN A 58 -0.84 7.53 12.99
CA GLN A 58 -0.74 7.94 14.39
C GLN A 58 0.48 8.83 14.66
N LEU A 59 1.65 8.49 14.10
CA LEU A 59 2.88 9.23 14.36
C LEU A 59 3.02 10.50 13.52
N THR A 60 2.41 10.58 12.34
CA THR A 60 2.58 11.72 11.43
C THR A 60 1.43 12.72 11.41
N ASN A 61 0.30 12.43 12.07
CA ASN A 61 -0.85 13.32 12.16
C ASN A 61 -0.81 14.18 13.44
N LEU A 62 0.36 14.70 13.77
CA LEU A 62 0.63 15.51 14.96
C LEU A 62 1.36 16.78 14.56
N GLU A 63 1.06 17.88 15.25
CA GLU A 63 1.88 19.08 15.17
C GLU A 63 3.29 18.81 15.72
N GLY A 64 4.28 19.53 15.21
CA GLY A 64 5.65 19.38 15.69
C GLY A 64 5.79 19.92 17.12
N SER A 65 6.25 19.08 18.05
CA SER A 65 6.54 19.47 19.43
C SER A 65 7.95 19.02 19.84
N PRO A 66 8.72 19.83 20.59
CA PRO A 66 9.98 19.36 21.16
C PRO A 66 9.78 18.09 22.00
N GLY A 67 10.63 17.09 21.79
CA GLY A 67 10.60 15.84 22.55
C GLY A 67 9.50 14.85 22.16
N SER A 68 8.71 15.13 21.12
CA SER A 68 7.64 14.22 20.69
C SER A 68 8.17 13.00 19.93
N ILE A 69 7.45 11.88 20.09
CA ILE A 69 7.75 10.59 19.43
C ILE A 69 7.32 10.59 17.95
N GLY A 70 6.39 11.48 17.60
CA GLY A 70 5.91 11.68 16.25
C GLY A 70 5.89 13.17 15.90
N GLY A 71 5.55 13.49 14.66
CA GLY A 71 5.50 14.86 14.17
C GLY A 71 5.20 14.90 12.67
N PRO A 72 5.16 16.09 12.06
CA PRO A 72 4.81 16.23 10.66
C PRO A 72 5.72 15.40 9.75
N PRO A 73 5.20 14.83 8.66
CA PRO A 73 6.03 14.09 7.72
C PRO A 73 7.12 15.00 7.14
N ASN A 74 8.28 14.42 6.80
CA ASN A 74 9.44 15.13 6.26
C ASN A 74 10.02 16.19 7.22
N ARG A 75 9.96 15.91 8.52
CA ARG A 75 10.64 16.65 9.60
C ARG A 75 11.27 15.67 10.57
N PHE A 76 12.39 16.07 11.18
CA PHE A 76 12.94 15.32 12.31
C PHE A 76 12.11 15.61 13.56
N ALA A 77 11.75 14.56 14.28
CA ALA A 77 11.24 14.61 15.65
C ALA A 77 12.26 13.85 16.51
N ASN A 78 12.83 14.54 17.50
CA ASN A 78 13.82 13.95 18.40
C ASN A 78 13.21 13.87 19.80
N ILE A 79 13.35 12.71 20.45
CA ILE A 79 12.92 12.46 21.82
C ILE A 79 14.03 12.96 22.76
N SER A 80 13.71 13.96 23.58
CA SER A 80 14.74 14.67 24.37
C SER A 80 15.15 13.96 25.66
N ALA A 81 14.40 12.96 26.09
CA ALA A 81 14.66 12.20 27.32
C ALA A 81 14.06 10.79 27.22
N PHE A 82 14.55 9.85 28.05
CA PHE A 82 13.96 8.53 28.12
C PHE A 82 12.47 8.59 28.47
N PRO A 83 11.63 7.75 27.82
CA PRO A 83 10.20 7.74 28.08
C PRO A 83 9.91 7.32 29.53
N PRO A 84 8.87 7.89 30.16
CA PRO A 84 8.44 7.48 31.50
C PRO A 84 7.87 6.05 31.48
N ALA A 85 7.81 5.40 32.64
CA ALA A 85 7.40 3.99 32.76
C ALA A 85 5.93 3.70 32.35
N ASP A 86 5.09 4.74 32.33
CA ASP A 86 3.69 4.67 31.93
C ASP A 86 3.47 4.86 30.42
N MET A 87 4.50 5.20 29.65
CA MET A 87 4.45 5.33 28.20
C MET A 87 4.08 4.00 27.52
N LYS A 88 3.13 4.06 26.56
CA LYS A 88 2.58 2.88 25.84
C LYS A 88 2.67 2.97 24.31
N VAL A 89 3.50 3.89 23.79
CA VAL A 89 3.56 4.11 22.32
C VAL A 89 4.31 2.97 21.63
N VAL A 90 5.38 2.44 22.24
CA VAL A 90 6.09 1.25 21.76
C VAL A 90 6.37 0.30 22.90
N VAL A 91 6.45 -0.99 22.59
CA VAL A 91 6.82 -2.02 23.56
C VAL A 91 8.32 -2.01 23.74
N ARG A 92 8.79 -1.91 24.99
CA ARG A 92 10.22 -2.00 25.37
C ARG A 92 11.12 -1.04 24.57
N PRO A 93 11.03 0.29 24.81
CA PRO A 93 11.96 1.24 24.20
C PRO A 93 13.41 0.85 24.50
N ASN A 94 14.32 1.04 23.54
CA ASN A 94 15.74 0.78 23.76
C ASN A 94 16.35 1.86 24.66
N PHE A 95 17.21 1.47 25.60
CA PHE A 95 17.90 2.41 26.50
C PHE A 95 19.36 2.65 26.11
N ASP A 96 19.85 1.97 25.07
CA ASP A 96 21.23 2.10 24.60
C ASP A 96 21.39 3.20 23.54
N THR A 97 20.30 3.76 23.02
CA THR A 97 20.28 4.73 21.91
C THR A 97 19.36 5.91 22.18
N LEU A 98 19.70 7.08 21.63
CA LEU A 98 18.77 8.20 21.49
C LEU A 98 17.85 7.98 20.29
N TYR A 99 16.68 8.62 20.33
CA TYR A 99 15.62 8.53 19.32
C TYR A 99 15.17 9.90 18.86
#